data_AF-A0A7W1C7G8-F1
#
_entry.id   AF-A0A7W1C7G8-F1
#
_cell.length_a   1.000
_cell.length_b   1.000
_cell.length_c   1.000
_cell.angle_alpha   90.00
_cell.angle_beta   90.00
_cell.angle_gamma   90.00
#
_symmetry.space_group_name_H-M   'P 1'
#
loop_
_entity.id
_entity.type
_entity.pdbx_description
1 polymer ?
#
loop_
_entity_poly.entity_id
_entity_poly.type
_entity_poly.pdbx_seq_one_letter_code
_entity_poly.pdbx_strand_id
1 'polypeptide(L)'
;FLTLGLYERPWQDVDEEDAQNPPSIGYYQSEIFLPGDWRPNIPNEAFNNIGPRDGYWGAKIVMSFTDEQLERAIDATQWSDVAARTYLLRSLKERRDMTGRYWFSRVSPLDNPRVEDRAIVVFDDRWTRHFGGTTEYRVEFDWAAPEPEIEFQGVFTEPRITLPMPAGAVAQAERPRDRYALLQVWKRQEDGDWAPRPARFWLDWQNGSYRVIGARY
;
A
#
# COMPACT_ATOMS: atom_id res chain seq x y z
N PHE A 1 -24.81 -17.31 -8.64
CA PHE A 1 -25.38 -17.44 -7.29
C PHE A 1 -26.85 -17.02 -7.35
N LEU A 2 -27.75 -17.83 -6.79
CA LEU A 2 -29.19 -17.53 -6.68
C LEU A 2 -29.42 -16.96 -5.27
N THR A 3 -29.85 -15.71 -5.13
CA THR A 3 -30.04 -15.10 -3.79
C THR A 3 -31.49 -15.13 -3.30
N LEU A 4 -32.50 -15.36 -4.16
CA LEU A 4 -33.95 -15.41 -3.80
C LEU A 4 -34.44 -14.31 -2.82
N GLY A 5 -33.75 -13.17 -2.75
CA GLY A 5 -34.05 -12.10 -1.76
C GLY A 5 -33.52 -12.34 -0.34
N LEU A 6 -32.77 -13.42 -0.08
CA LEU A 6 -32.14 -13.73 1.22
C LEU A 6 -30.83 -12.97 1.46
N TYR A 7 -30.29 -12.28 0.45
CA TYR A 7 -29.11 -11.44 0.59
C TYR A 7 -29.53 -9.99 0.76
N GLU A 8 -29.55 -9.54 2.01
CA GLU A 8 -29.63 -8.12 2.36
C GLU A 8 -28.26 -7.47 2.15
N ARG A 9 -28.26 -6.36 1.44
CA ARG A 9 -27.04 -5.56 1.23
C ARG A 9 -26.77 -4.76 2.50
N PRO A 10 -25.50 -4.47 2.85
CA PRO A 10 -25.17 -3.80 4.12
C PRO A 10 -25.82 -2.43 4.36
N TRP A 11 -26.37 -1.79 3.33
CA TRP A 11 -27.09 -0.51 3.43
C TRP A 11 -28.62 -0.67 3.51
N GLN A 12 -29.16 -1.89 3.43
CA GLN A 12 -30.59 -2.16 3.54
C GLN A 12 -31.03 -2.33 5.00
N ASP A 13 -30.11 -2.76 5.88
CA ASP A 13 -30.35 -2.92 7.32
C ASP A 13 -30.06 -1.62 8.11
N VAL A 14 -29.76 -0.53 7.40
CA VAL A 14 -29.61 0.77 8.04
C VAL A 14 -31.00 1.37 8.15
N ASP A 15 -31.63 1.25 9.31
CA ASP A 15 -32.84 2.01 9.61
C ASP A 15 -32.53 3.51 9.44
N GLU A 16 -33.34 4.20 8.63
CA GLU A 16 -33.18 5.65 8.40
C GLU A 16 -33.29 6.45 9.70
N GLU A 17 -33.93 5.88 10.73
CA GLU A 17 -33.99 6.43 12.09
C GLU A 17 -32.69 6.24 12.90
N ASP A 18 -31.90 5.20 12.60
CA ASP A 18 -30.61 4.90 13.25
C ASP A 18 -29.42 5.60 12.57
N ALA A 19 -29.59 5.98 11.31
CA ALA A 19 -28.59 6.72 10.55
C ALA A 19 -28.47 8.15 11.13
N GLN A 20 -27.47 8.39 11.98
CA GLN A 20 -27.17 9.70 12.56
C GLN A 20 -26.56 10.70 11.54
N ASN A 21 -26.85 10.53 10.25
CA ASN A 21 -26.36 11.38 9.18
C ASN A 21 -27.32 12.56 8.92
N PRO A 22 -26.79 13.76 8.63
CA PRO A 22 -27.63 14.87 8.20
C PRO A 22 -28.41 14.52 6.92
N PRO A 23 -29.72 14.84 6.83
CA PRO A 23 -30.56 14.44 5.68
C PRO A 23 -30.03 14.90 4.31
N SER A 24 -29.28 16.02 4.30
CA SER A 24 -28.65 16.57 3.10
C SER A 24 -27.49 15.73 2.53
N ILE A 25 -26.95 14.79 3.32
CA ILE A 25 -25.83 13.93 2.93
C ILE A 25 -26.30 12.59 2.33
N GLY A 26 -27.43 12.06 2.79
CA GLY A 26 -27.88 10.71 2.44
C GLY A 26 -26.91 9.62 2.93
N TYR A 27 -26.94 8.43 2.33
CA TYR A 27 -26.24 7.21 2.81
C TYR A 27 -24.69 7.21 2.72
N TYR A 28 -24.05 8.39 2.74
CA TYR A 28 -22.60 8.51 2.76
C TYR A 28 -22.07 8.39 4.19
N GLN A 29 -21.70 7.19 4.61
CA GLN A 29 -21.22 6.94 5.97
C GLN A 29 -19.95 6.06 5.98
N SER A 30 -19.23 6.05 7.11
CA SER A 30 -17.97 5.29 7.28
C SER A 30 -18.20 3.96 7.99
N GLU A 31 -19.24 3.87 8.81
CA GLU A 31 -19.51 2.76 9.72
C GLU A 31 -19.78 1.44 8.98
N ILE A 32 -20.42 1.52 7.80
CA ILE A 32 -20.65 0.37 6.90
C ILE A 32 -19.70 0.35 5.69
N PHE A 33 -18.70 1.23 5.67
CA PHE A 33 -17.80 1.33 4.52
C PHE A 33 -16.82 0.16 4.52
N LEU A 34 -16.93 -0.69 3.50
CA LEU A 34 -16.00 -1.80 3.26
C LEU A 34 -15.12 -1.47 2.05
N PRO A 35 -13.83 -1.11 2.23
CA PRO A 35 -12.98 -0.65 1.12
C PRO A 35 -12.82 -1.68 -0.01
N GLY A 36 -12.85 -2.98 0.31
CA GLY A 36 -12.76 -4.07 -0.68
C GLY A 36 -14.03 -4.31 -1.49
N ASP A 37 -15.18 -4.02 -0.89
CA ASP A 37 -16.49 -4.27 -1.47
C ASP A 37 -17.12 -3.01 -2.08
N TRP A 38 -16.44 -1.86 -1.95
CA TRP A 38 -16.88 -0.62 -2.57
C TRP A 38 -16.96 -0.76 -4.09
N ARG A 39 -18.09 -0.32 -4.66
CA ARG A 39 -18.32 -0.28 -6.10
C ARG A 39 -18.92 1.09 -6.47
N PRO A 40 -18.53 1.68 -7.61
CA PRO A 40 -19.15 2.90 -8.11
C PRO A 40 -20.59 2.66 -8.56
N ASN A 41 -21.42 3.72 -8.54
CA ASN A 41 -22.81 3.65 -9.00
C ASN A 41 -22.93 3.30 -10.49
N ILE A 42 -21.97 3.75 -11.30
CA ILE A 42 -21.85 3.34 -12.70
C ILE A 42 -20.85 2.19 -12.75
N PRO A 43 -21.24 0.99 -13.24
CA PRO A 43 -20.34 -0.15 -13.31
C PRO A 43 -19.02 0.19 -13.99
N ASN A 44 -17.92 -0.19 -13.35
CA ASN A 44 -16.58 -0.02 -13.88
C ASN A 44 -15.80 -1.31 -13.64
N GLU A 45 -15.41 -1.97 -14.74
CA GLU A 45 -14.73 -3.26 -14.70
C GLU A 45 -13.37 -3.21 -13.99
N ALA A 46 -12.71 -2.05 -13.94
CA ALA A 46 -11.48 -1.89 -13.16
C ALA A 46 -11.72 -2.07 -11.66
N PHE A 47 -12.87 -1.61 -11.14
CA PHE A 47 -13.24 -1.80 -9.74
C PHE A 47 -13.82 -3.19 -9.47
N ASN A 48 -14.46 -3.82 -10.47
CA ASN A 48 -14.94 -5.20 -10.35
C ASN A 48 -13.78 -6.21 -10.26
N ASN A 49 -12.66 -5.91 -10.93
CA ASN A 49 -11.48 -6.78 -11.02
C ASN A 49 -10.29 -6.26 -10.21
N ILE A 50 -10.53 -5.37 -9.23
CA ILE A 50 -9.46 -4.74 -8.46
C ILE A 50 -8.62 -5.79 -7.71
N GLY A 51 -7.32 -5.85 -8.01
CA GLY A 51 -6.39 -6.70 -7.29
C GLY A 51 -5.76 -5.98 -6.09
N PRO A 52 -5.08 -6.70 -5.18
CA PRO A 52 -4.34 -6.09 -4.06
C PRO A 52 -3.35 -5.00 -4.47
N ARG A 53 -2.71 -5.15 -5.63
CA ARG A 53 -1.80 -4.14 -6.19
C ARG A 53 -2.52 -2.88 -6.66
N ASP A 54 -3.63 -3.04 -7.35
CA ASP A 54 -4.44 -1.94 -7.86
C ASP A 54 -5.05 -1.18 -6.69
N GLY A 55 -5.54 -1.91 -5.70
CA GLY A 55 -6.02 -1.37 -4.43
C GLY A 55 -4.93 -0.64 -3.66
N TYR A 56 -3.71 -1.19 -3.55
CA TYR A 56 -2.57 -0.48 -2.97
C TYR A 56 -2.25 0.82 -3.71
N TRP A 57 -2.19 0.78 -5.04
CA TRP A 57 -1.96 1.97 -5.86
C TRP A 57 -3.03 3.05 -5.65
N GLY A 58 -4.31 2.66 -5.67
CA GLY A 58 -5.42 3.58 -5.40
C GLY A 58 -5.41 4.12 -3.98
N ALA A 59 -5.13 3.27 -2.99
CA ALA A 59 -5.00 3.67 -1.59
C ALA A 59 -3.86 4.66 -1.38
N LYS A 60 -2.72 4.53 -2.09
CA LYS A 60 -1.64 5.54 -2.03
C LYS A 60 -2.11 6.92 -2.47
N ILE A 61 -2.95 6.99 -3.51
CA ILE A 61 -3.51 8.26 -3.99
C ILE A 61 -4.47 8.83 -2.93
N VAL A 62 -5.38 8.01 -2.42
CA VAL A 62 -6.35 8.42 -1.38
C VAL A 62 -5.64 8.89 -0.10
N MET A 63 -4.62 8.16 0.34
CA MET A 63 -3.82 8.48 1.53
C MET A 63 -2.89 9.68 1.34
N SER A 64 -2.69 10.17 0.10
CA SER A 64 -1.90 11.38 -0.15
C SER A 64 -2.61 12.67 0.28
N PHE A 65 -3.94 12.63 0.46
CA PHE A 65 -4.73 13.77 0.94
C PHE A 65 -4.58 13.95 2.45
N THR A 66 -4.06 15.10 2.88
CA THR A 66 -3.93 15.45 4.30
C THR A 66 -5.26 15.87 4.90
N ASP A 67 -5.34 15.84 6.24
CA ASP A 67 -6.50 16.35 6.97
C ASP A 67 -6.82 17.81 6.63
N GLU A 68 -5.78 18.65 6.54
CA GLU A 68 -5.93 20.05 6.14
C GLU A 68 -6.47 20.16 4.72
N GLN A 69 -5.99 19.35 3.77
CA GLN A 69 -6.51 19.36 2.40
C GLN A 69 -7.98 18.95 2.33
N LEU A 70 -8.38 17.96 3.12
CA LEU A 70 -9.79 17.55 3.22
C LEU A 70 -10.65 18.65 3.85
N GLU A 71 -10.16 19.31 4.90
CA GLU A 71 -10.83 20.46 5.53
C GLU A 71 -11.04 21.60 4.52
N ARG A 72 -9.98 21.98 3.79
CA ARG A 72 -10.07 23.01 2.75
C ARG A 72 -11.00 22.63 1.61
N ALA A 73 -11.03 21.35 1.22
CA ALA A 73 -11.96 20.86 0.21
C ALA A 73 -13.41 20.99 0.67
N ILE A 74 -13.70 20.68 1.94
CA ILE A 74 -15.03 20.87 2.53
C ILE A 74 -15.38 22.35 2.65
N ASP A 75 -14.42 23.21 3.01
CA ASP A 75 -14.66 24.65 3.08
C ASP A 75 -15.03 25.27 1.74
N ALA A 76 -14.43 24.78 0.66
CA ALA A 76 -14.70 25.24 -0.70
C ALA A 76 -16.13 24.90 -1.19
N THR A 77 -16.85 23.99 -0.52
CA THR A 77 -18.25 23.65 -0.88
C THR A 77 -19.25 24.75 -0.54
N GLN A 78 -18.87 25.68 0.36
CA GLN A 78 -19.73 26.76 0.85
C GLN A 78 -21.08 26.28 1.43
N TRP A 79 -21.14 25.04 1.93
CA TRP A 79 -22.35 24.55 2.61
C TRP A 79 -22.69 25.40 3.84
N SER A 80 -23.97 25.76 3.95
CA SER A 80 -24.49 26.55 5.07
C SER A 80 -24.74 25.71 6.33
N ASP A 81 -25.01 24.42 6.15
CA ASP A 81 -25.26 23.49 7.25
C ASP A 81 -23.92 23.01 7.85
N VAL A 82 -23.65 23.46 9.08
CA VAL A 82 -22.44 23.11 9.83
C VAL A 82 -22.43 21.63 10.21
N ALA A 83 -23.58 21.04 10.55
CA ALA A 83 -23.66 19.64 10.92
C ALA A 83 -23.34 18.72 9.73
N ALA A 84 -23.87 19.05 8.54
CA ALA A 84 -23.53 18.36 7.29
C ALA A 84 -22.03 18.42 6.96
N ARG A 85 -21.39 19.59 7.12
CA ARG A 85 -19.95 19.75 6.88
C ARG A 85 -19.11 18.93 7.84
N THR A 86 -19.40 19.02 9.14
CA THR A 86 -18.69 18.27 10.17
C THR A 86 -18.84 16.76 9.94
N TYR A 87 -20.04 16.30 9.63
CA TYR A 87 -20.31 14.90 9.34
C TYR A 87 -19.53 14.43 8.10
N LEU A 88 -19.65 15.13 6.97
CA LEU A 88 -18.97 14.74 5.73
C LEU A 88 -17.45 14.73 5.87
N LEU A 89 -16.88 15.75 6.53
CA LEU A 89 -15.44 15.81 6.76
C LEU A 89 -14.96 14.61 7.59
N ARG A 90 -15.67 14.30 8.69
CA ARG A 90 -15.40 13.12 9.51
C ARG A 90 -15.44 11.84 8.68
N SER A 91 -16.53 11.62 7.94
CA SER A 91 -16.68 10.42 7.12
C SER A 91 -15.62 10.32 6.02
N LEU A 92 -15.18 11.43 5.41
CA LEU A 92 -14.08 11.43 4.45
C LEU A 92 -12.75 10.99 5.08
N LYS A 93 -12.39 11.55 6.25
CA LYS A 93 -11.17 11.19 6.98
C LYS A 93 -11.19 9.72 7.38
N GLU A 94 -12.29 9.25 7.96
CA GLU A 94 -12.45 7.85 8.38
C GLU A 94 -12.36 6.91 7.18
N ARG A 95 -13.08 7.19 6.08
CA ARG A 95 -13.04 6.35 4.87
C ARG A 95 -11.66 6.35 4.21
N ARG A 96 -10.95 7.48 4.20
CA ARG A 96 -9.54 7.56 3.73
C ARG A 96 -8.68 6.58 4.53
N ASP A 97 -8.74 6.67 5.86
CA ASP A 97 -7.90 5.86 6.73
C ASP A 97 -8.27 4.37 6.70
N MET A 98 -9.56 4.04 6.60
CA MET A 98 -10.04 2.67 6.37
C MET A 98 -9.53 2.11 5.04
N THR A 99 -9.54 2.92 3.97
CA THR A 99 -8.99 2.54 2.66
C THR A 99 -7.50 2.23 2.76
N GLY A 100 -6.74 3.09 3.44
CA GLY A 100 -5.31 2.88 3.70
C GLY A 100 -5.05 1.58 4.46
N ARG A 101 -5.68 1.39 5.63
CA ARG A 101 -5.50 0.19 6.45
C ARG A 101 -5.87 -1.09 5.70
N TYR A 102 -6.97 -1.09 4.96
CA TYR A 102 -7.44 -2.26 4.22
C TYR A 102 -6.47 -2.65 3.11
N TRP A 103 -6.07 -1.71 2.24
CA TRP A 103 -5.26 -2.06 1.09
C TRP A 103 -3.78 -2.22 1.43
N PHE A 104 -3.26 -1.46 2.41
CA PHE A 104 -1.87 -1.61 2.84
C PHE A 104 -1.63 -2.93 3.58
N SER A 105 -2.64 -3.54 4.23
CA SER A 105 -2.47 -4.84 4.89
C SER A 105 -2.45 -6.04 3.93
N ARG A 106 -2.67 -5.82 2.63
CA ARG A 106 -2.74 -6.91 1.62
C ARG A 106 -1.44 -7.10 0.83
N VAL A 107 -0.46 -6.24 1.08
CA VAL A 107 0.87 -6.18 0.45
C VAL A 107 1.89 -5.70 1.48
N SER A 108 3.18 -5.80 1.19
CA SER A 108 4.19 -4.98 1.87
C SER A 108 4.08 -3.55 1.32
N PRO A 109 3.57 -2.57 2.07
CA PRO A 109 3.29 -1.23 1.57
C PRO A 109 4.57 -0.38 1.58
N LEU A 110 5.63 -0.90 0.99
CA LEU A 110 6.93 -0.24 0.84
C LEU A 110 6.97 0.44 -0.52
N ASP A 111 7.60 1.59 -0.66
CA ASP A 111 7.58 2.37 -1.89
C ASP A 111 8.87 3.15 -2.10
N ASN A 112 9.02 3.78 -3.28
CA ASN A 112 10.15 4.65 -3.59
C ASN A 112 11.54 4.05 -3.23
N PRO A 113 11.82 2.80 -3.68
CA PRO A 113 13.10 2.16 -3.42
C PRO A 113 14.25 2.92 -4.09
N ARG A 114 15.34 3.09 -3.35
CA ARG A 114 16.55 3.80 -3.79
C ARG A 114 17.79 3.14 -3.19
N VAL A 115 18.93 3.29 -3.85
CA VAL A 115 20.22 2.77 -3.36
C VAL A 115 21.03 3.91 -2.77
N GLU A 116 21.47 3.74 -1.54
CA GLU A 116 22.44 4.57 -0.81
C GLU A 116 23.72 3.76 -0.59
N ASP A 117 24.86 4.43 -0.43
CA ASP A 117 26.16 3.83 -0.12
C ASP A 117 26.48 2.56 -0.94
N ARG A 118 26.14 2.61 -2.24
CA ARG A 118 26.35 1.56 -3.26
C ARG A 118 25.55 0.27 -3.09
N ALA A 119 25.21 -0.13 -1.87
CA ALA A 119 24.59 -1.42 -1.60
C ALA A 119 23.50 -1.39 -0.52
N ILE A 120 23.07 -0.22 -0.07
CA ILE A 120 21.98 -0.09 0.90
C ILE A 120 20.71 0.26 0.15
N VAL A 121 19.76 -0.66 0.07
CA VAL A 121 18.42 -0.36 -0.47
C VAL A 121 17.58 0.22 0.64
N VAL A 122 17.15 1.46 0.48
CA VAL A 122 16.22 2.13 1.39
C VAL A 122 14.88 2.36 0.69
N PHE A 123 13.80 2.42 1.46
CA PHE A 123 12.44 2.57 0.93
C PHE A 123 11.55 3.33 1.91
N ASP A 124 10.42 3.82 1.40
CA ASP A 124 9.40 4.49 2.19
C ASP A 124 8.38 3.45 2.68
N ASP A 125 8.30 3.23 3.99
CA ASP A 125 7.23 2.43 4.57
C ASP A 125 5.95 3.27 4.68
N ARG A 126 4.99 2.98 3.80
CA ARG A 126 3.73 3.72 3.75
C ARG A 126 2.85 3.42 4.97
N TRP A 127 2.94 2.25 5.58
CA TRP A 127 2.18 1.96 6.79
C TRP A 127 2.65 2.85 7.94
N THR A 128 3.95 2.83 8.24
CA THR A 128 4.49 3.61 9.37
C THR A 128 4.37 5.10 9.13
N ARG A 129 4.48 5.58 7.88
CA ARG A 129 4.24 6.98 7.53
C ARG A 129 2.85 7.47 7.94
N HIS A 130 1.82 6.64 7.85
CA HIS A 130 0.43 7.05 8.08
C HIS A 130 -0.12 6.61 9.45
N PHE A 131 0.34 5.47 9.97
CA PHE A 131 -0.23 4.83 11.17
C PHE A 131 0.81 4.60 12.28
N GLY A 132 2.11 4.83 12.01
CA GLY A 132 3.18 4.45 12.93
C GLY A 132 3.35 2.93 13.04
N GLY A 133 3.81 2.46 14.20
CA GLY A 133 3.94 1.04 14.50
C GLY A 133 5.29 0.42 14.13
N THR A 134 5.32 -0.91 14.09
CA THR A 134 6.56 -1.70 14.00
C THR A 134 7.28 -1.53 12.67
N THR A 135 8.61 -1.41 12.76
CA THR A 135 9.53 -1.47 11.62
C THR A 135 10.30 -2.78 11.70
N GLU A 136 9.76 -3.83 11.06
CA GLU A 136 10.44 -5.11 10.96
C GLU A 136 10.20 -5.67 9.55
N TYR A 137 11.28 -6.10 8.90
CA TYR A 137 11.28 -6.47 7.49
C TYR A 137 12.03 -7.78 7.30
N ARG A 138 11.35 -8.82 6.83
CA ARG A 138 11.98 -10.05 6.38
C ARG A 138 12.39 -9.87 4.92
N VAL A 139 13.60 -10.26 4.59
CA VAL A 139 14.12 -10.14 3.23
C VAL A 139 14.56 -11.49 2.69
N GLU A 140 14.39 -11.63 1.38
CA GLU A 140 15.03 -12.65 0.57
C GLU A 140 15.70 -11.93 -0.60
N PHE A 141 16.97 -12.21 -0.82
CA PHE A 141 17.74 -11.67 -1.92
C PHE A 141 18.32 -12.82 -2.73
N ASP A 142 18.19 -12.69 -4.04
CA ASP A 142 18.62 -13.68 -5.02
C ASP A 142 19.43 -12.96 -6.10
N TRP A 143 20.57 -13.55 -6.43
CA TRP A 143 21.34 -13.20 -7.62
C TRP A 143 21.89 -14.48 -8.25
N ALA A 144 21.09 -15.06 -9.16
CA ALA A 144 21.37 -16.33 -9.83
C ALA A 144 22.50 -16.35 -10.87
N ALA A 145 23.06 -15.20 -11.24
CA ALA A 145 24.05 -15.09 -12.30
C ALA A 145 25.54 -15.25 -11.90
N PRO A 146 26.01 -14.76 -10.73
CA PRO A 146 27.32 -15.12 -10.25
C PRO A 146 27.52 -16.62 -10.08
N GLU A 147 28.75 -17.08 -10.31
CA GLU A 147 29.25 -18.33 -9.74
C GLU A 147 30.26 -18.00 -8.61
N PRO A 148 30.00 -18.39 -7.35
CA PRO A 148 28.77 -19.04 -6.87
C PRO A 148 27.59 -18.07 -6.81
N GLU A 149 26.38 -18.60 -6.94
CA GLU A 149 25.13 -17.86 -6.73
C GLU A 149 25.13 -17.17 -5.36
N ILE A 150 24.59 -15.95 -5.30
CA ILE A 150 24.52 -15.18 -4.06
C ILE A 150 23.07 -15.13 -3.59
N GLU A 151 22.80 -15.86 -2.52
CA GLU A 151 21.52 -15.82 -1.82
C GLU A 151 21.73 -15.34 -0.38
N PHE A 152 20.83 -14.49 0.12
CA PHE A 152 20.75 -14.25 1.55
C PHE A 152 19.32 -13.99 2.02
N GLN A 153 19.07 -14.35 3.28
CA GLN A 153 17.83 -14.06 3.98
C GLN A 153 18.15 -13.39 5.31
N GLY A 154 17.23 -12.55 5.78
CA GLY A 154 17.43 -11.86 7.06
C GLY A 154 16.22 -11.09 7.54
N VAL A 155 16.33 -10.56 8.75
CA VAL A 155 15.34 -9.66 9.35
C VAL A 155 16.03 -8.35 9.70
N PHE A 156 15.41 -7.24 9.31
CA PHE A 156 15.90 -5.88 9.50
C PHE A 156 14.88 -5.08 10.28
N THR A 157 15.33 -4.16 11.14
CA THR A 157 14.47 -3.33 11.98
C THR A 157 14.39 -1.87 11.53
N GLU A 158 15.12 -1.53 10.47
CA GLU A 158 15.12 -0.22 9.83
C GLU A 158 14.65 -0.35 8.37
N PRO A 159 14.05 0.70 7.76
CA PRO A 159 13.62 0.68 6.36
C PRO A 159 14.82 0.81 5.39
N ARG A 160 15.87 0.04 5.66
CA ARG A 160 17.12 -0.05 4.91
C ARG A 160 17.67 -1.47 4.97
N ILE A 161 18.07 -1.99 3.82
CA ILE A 161 18.61 -3.34 3.68
C ILE A 161 20.01 -3.23 3.10
N THR A 162 21.01 -3.67 3.85
CA THR A 162 22.38 -3.80 3.35
C THR A 162 22.48 -5.07 2.52
N LEU A 163 22.84 -4.94 1.24
CA LEU A 163 23.00 -6.04 0.32
C LEU A 163 24.46 -6.52 0.25
N PRO A 164 24.69 -7.81 -0.03
CA PRO A 164 26.02 -8.32 -0.31
C PRO A 164 26.54 -7.66 -1.58
N MET A 165 27.82 -7.26 -1.57
CA MET A 165 28.49 -6.79 -2.76
C MET A 165 29.19 -7.97 -3.46
N PRO A 166 29.11 -8.05 -4.79
CA PRO A 166 29.87 -9.04 -5.54
C PRO A 166 31.36 -8.72 -5.47
N ALA A 167 32.19 -9.76 -5.49
CA ALA A 167 33.64 -9.64 -5.58
C ALA A 167 34.18 -10.49 -6.75
N GLY A 168 35.41 -10.20 -7.20
CA GLY A 168 36.08 -10.98 -8.24
C GLY A 168 35.42 -10.88 -9.62
N ALA A 169 35.37 -12.00 -10.36
CA ALA A 169 34.84 -12.05 -11.73
C ALA A 169 33.35 -11.66 -11.81
N VAL A 170 32.58 -11.94 -10.76
CA VAL A 170 31.17 -11.56 -10.64
C VAL A 170 31.00 -10.04 -10.69
N ALA A 171 31.86 -9.30 -10.00
CA ALA A 171 31.79 -7.84 -9.95
C ALA A 171 32.04 -7.18 -11.32
N GLN A 172 32.62 -7.94 -12.26
CA GLN A 172 32.98 -7.52 -13.61
C GLN A 172 32.04 -8.09 -14.68
N ALA A 173 30.89 -8.65 -14.29
CA ALA A 173 29.94 -9.24 -15.24
C ALA A 173 29.53 -8.22 -16.33
N GLU A 174 29.91 -8.50 -17.59
CA GLU A 174 29.64 -7.61 -18.73
C GLU A 174 28.25 -7.82 -19.33
N ARG A 175 27.69 -9.03 -19.20
CA ARG A 175 26.38 -9.36 -19.78
C ARG A 175 25.27 -8.81 -18.90
N PRO A 176 24.29 -8.08 -19.44
CA PRO A 176 23.21 -7.48 -18.65
C PRO A 176 22.47 -8.48 -17.76
N ARG A 177 22.16 -9.67 -18.29
CA ARG A 177 21.47 -10.74 -17.54
C ARG A 177 22.25 -11.21 -16.32
N ASP A 178 23.58 -11.04 -16.33
CA ASP A 178 24.45 -11.53 -15.28
C ASP A 178 24.58 -10.52 -14.11
N ARG A 179 23.98 -9.32 -14.25
CA ARG A 179 24.07 -8.21 -13.28
C ARG A 179 22.79 -7.99 -12.47
N TYR A 180 21.73 -8.74 -12.80
CA TYR A 180 20.42 -8.54 -12.18
C TYR A 180 20.27 -9.34 -10.90
N ALA A 181 19.80 -8.66 -9.85
CA ALA A 181 19.42 -9.27 -8.60
C ALA A 181 17.98 -8.92 -8.24
N LEU A 182 17.33 -9.78 -7.46
CA LEU A 182 15.99 -9.59 -6.94
C LEU A 182 16.04 -9.47 -5.42
N LEU A 183 15.51 -8.37 -4.90
CA LEU A 183 15.25 -8.20 -3.47
C LEU A 183 13.75 -8.29 -3.22
N GLN A 184 13.33 -9.23 -2.37
CA GLN A 184 11.97 -9.36 -1.87
C GLN A 184 11.91 -8.94 -0.41
N VAL A 185 10.97 -8.07 -0.06
CA VAL A 185 10.83 -7.49 1.29
C VAL A 185 9.40 -7.67 1.81
N TRP A 186 9.26 -8.42 2.89
CA TRP A 186 8.03 -8.59 3.65
C TRP A 186 8.01 -7.64 4.84
N LYS A 187 6.98 -6.79 4.95
CA LYS A 187 6.75 -5.98 6.15
C LYS A 187 6.03 -6.81 7.21
N ARG A 188 6.45 -6.70 8.47
CA ARG A 188 5.70 -7.19 9.62
C ARG A 188 4.43 -6.38 9.87
N GLN A 189 3.30 -7.04 10.02
CA GLN A 189 2.00 -6.44 10.29
C GLN A 189 1.76 -6.29 11.80
N GLU A 190 0.74 -5.51 12.16
CA GLU A 190 0.41 -5.23 13.57
C GLU A 190 -0.10 -6.47 14.32
N ASP A 191 -0.71 -7.42 13.62
CA ASP A 191 -1.12 -8.72 14.16
C ASP A 191 0.06 -9.69 14.40
N GLY A 192 1.28 -9.28 14.02
CA GLY A 192 2.49 -10.08 14.14
C GLY A 192 2.72 -11.04 12.97
N ASP A 193 1.89 -11.04 11.93
CA ASP A 193 2.15 -11.81 10.72
C ASP A 193 3.03 -11.03 9.72
N TRP A 194 3.58 -11.75 8.74
CA TRP A 194 4.23 -11.11 7.59
C TRP A 194 3.19 -10.78 6.54
N ALA A 195 3.30 -9.60 5.93
CA ALA A 195 2.41 -9.19 4.85
C ALA A 195 2.30 -10.31 3.79
N PRO A 196 1.10 -10.61 3.26
CA PRO A 196 0.91 -11.79 2.41
C PRO A 196 1.64 -11.71 1.06
N ARG A 197 2.15 -10.52 0.68
CA ARG A 197 2.89 -10.29 -0.57
C ARG A 197 4.10 -9.40 -0.31
N PRO A 198 5.29 -9.76 -0.81
CA PRO A 198 6.48 -8.92 -0.68
C PRO A 198 6.44 -7.73 -1.64
N ALA A 199 7.10 -6.64 -1.25
CA ALA A 199 7.60 -5.67 -2.19
C ALA A 199 8.82 -6.29 -2.89
N ARG A 200 8.88 -6.20 -4.21
CA ARG A 200 9.94 -6.75 -5.05
C ARG A 200 10.67 -5.61 -5.71
N PHE A 201 11.98 -5.55 -5.52
CA PHE A 201 12.86 -4.57 -6.12
C PHE A 201 13.86 -5.31 -7.02
N TRP A 202 13.86 -4.95 -8.30
CA TRP A 202 14.84 -5.43 -9.25
C TRP A 202 16.03 -4.48 -9.26
N LEU A 203 17.21 -5.06 -9.15
CA LEU A 203 18.46 -4.35 -8.99
C LEU A 203 19.39 -4.72 -10.14
N ASP A 204 20.20 -3.77 -10.58
CA ASP A 204 21.26 -3.96 -11.58
C ASP A 204 22.58 -3.50 -10.97
N TRP A 205 23.57 -4.39 -10.91
CA TRP A 205 24.91 -4.07 -10.44
C TRP A 205 25.75 -3.46 -11.57
N GLN A 206 26.13 -2.18 -11.43
CA GLN A 206 26.99 -1.49 -12.38
C GLN A 206 27.94 -0.52 -11.68
N ASN A 207 29.17 -0.41 -12.18
CA ASN A 207 30.17 0.57 -11.70
C ASN A 207 30.40 0.51 -10.18
N GLY A 208 30.36 -0.68 -9.58
CA GLY A 208 30.57 -0.86 -8.15
C GLY A 208 29.38 -0.46 -7.27
N SER A 209 28.17 -0.35 -7.83
CA SER A 209 26.94 0.01 -7.12
C SER A 209 25.74 -0.74 -7.66
N TYR A 210 24.76 -1.03 -6.81
CA TYR A 210 23.43 -1.39 -7.26
C TYR A 210 22.67 -0.16 -7.75
N ARG A 211 21.74 -0.40 -8.67
CA ARG A 211 20.72 0.55 -9.12
C ARG A 211 19.36 -0.15 -9.13
N VAL A 212 18.32 0.51 -8.59
CA VAL A 212 16.95 0.03 -8.76
C VAL A 212 16.50 0.25 -10.21
N ILE A 213 16.06 -0.82 -10.87
CA ILE A 213 15.57 -0.81 -12.26
C ILE A 213 14.09 -1.17 -12.37
N GLY A 214 13.48 -1.66 -11.29
CA GLY A 214 12.06 -1.95 -11.24
C GLY A 214 11.56 -2.16 -9.82
N ALA A 215 10.27 -1.95 -9.62
CA ALA A 215 9.58 -2.23 -8.37
C ALA A 215 8.18 -2.81 -8.62
N ARG A 216 7.75 -3.74 -7.76
CA ARG A 216 6.42 -4.34 -7.77
C ARG A 216 5.99 -4.61 -6.33
N TYR A 217 4.71 -4.41 -6.05
CA TYR A 217 4.13 -4.52 -4.72
C TYR A 217 3.10 -5.66 -4.64
#